data_AF-A0A843CJ82-F1
#
_entry.id   AF-A0A843CJ82-F1
#
_cell.length_a   1.000
_cell.length_b   1.000
_cell.length_c   1.000
_cell.angle_alpha   90.00
_cell.angle_beta   90.00
_cell.angle_gamma   90.00
#
_symmetry.space_group_name_H-M   'P 1'
#
loop_
_entity.id
_entity.type
_entity.pdbx_description
1 polymer ?
#
loop_
_entity_poly.entity_id
_entity_poly.type
_entity_poly.pdbx_seq_one_letter_code
_entity_poly.pdbx_strand_id
1 'polypeptide(L)'
;VLVKLEFSPHRSEEAEFAKSISDWAIDQKFKDAILIGGLDSAYKQTKEDYCVVPTGAYLDRVKLFKAPILEPGLLVYGPLAIMLNEFEIHDFPAVAVLPYAEPARADPAAAALAIRKISKAYNFNVEVTDLVKDAKFIEREFDQKSRLTRKSLQRMYA
;
A
#
# COMPACT_ATOMS: atom_id res chain seq x y z
N VAL A 1 8.66 8.29 -13.01
CA VAL A 1 8.60 9.41 -12.03
C VAL A 1 8.11 8.84 -10.71
N LEU A 2 8.58 9.35 -9.56
CA LEU A 2 8.07 8.96 -8.24
C LEU A 2 7.37 10.17 -7.62
N VAL A 3 6.14 9.97 -7.15
CA VAL A 3 5.34 10.99 -6.46
C VAL A 3 5.12 10.51 -5.03
N LYS A 4 5.46 11.36 -4.07
CA LYS A 4 5.23 11.12 -2.64
C LYS A 4 4.57 12.36 -2.06
N LEU A 5 3.55 12.15 -1.24
CA LEU A 5 2.94 13.19 -0.43
C LEU A 5 3.57 13.13 0.96
N GLU A 6 4.21 14.22 1.38
CA GLU A 6 4.70 14.35 2.76
C GLU A 6 3.53 14.63 3.72
N PHE A 7 2.47 15.25 3.22
CA PHE A 7 1.28 15.61 3.97
C PHE A 7 0.05 15.27 3.14
N SER A 8 -0.99 14.76 3.81
CA SER A 8 -2.28 14.55 3.17
C SER A 8 -2.90 15.91 2.82
N PRO A 9 -3.45 16.06 1.60
CA PRO A 9 -4.25 17.23 1.26
C PRO A 9 -5.39 17.42 2.27
N HIS A 10 -5.89 18.65 2.37
CA HIS A 10 -7.10 18.89 3.15
C HIS A 10 -8.26 18.08 2.57
N ARG A 11 -9.19 17.59 3.42
CA ARG A 11 -10.29 16.71 2.97
C ARG A 11 -11.14 17.31 1.85
N SER A 12 -11.28 18.63 1.80
CA SER A 12 -12.02 19.32 0.74
C SER A 12 -11.31 19.31 -0.62
N GLU A 13 -9.99 19.12 -0.63
CA GLU A 13 -9.14 19.19 -1.82
C GLU A 13 -8.62 17.81 -2.24
N GLU A 14 -8.78 16.80 -1.40
CA GLU A 14 -8.25 15.44 -1.60
C GLU A 14 -8.64 14.85 -2.97
N ALA A 15 -9.90 15.05 -3.38
CA ALA A 15 -10.41 14.55 -4.65
C ALA A 15 -9.84 15.32 -5.85
N GLU A 16 -9.84 16.65 -5.79
CA GLU A 16 -9.30 17.51 -6.85
C GLU A 16 -7.79 17.27 -7.03
N PHE A 17 -7.07 17.12 -5.92
CA PHE A 17 -5.65 16.83 -5.91
C PHE A 17 -5.36 15.47 -6.56
N ALA A 18 -6.03 14.40 -6.11
CA ALA A 18 -5.87 13.07 -6.65
C ALA A 18 -6.16 13.03 -8.17
N LYS A 19 -7.25 13.66 -8.58
CA LYS A 19 -7.63 13.78 -9.99
C LYS A 19 -6.58 14.52 -10.81
N SER A 20 -6.11 15.67 -10.32
CA SER A 20 -5.09 16.48 -11.01
C SER A 20 -3.78 15.69 -11.26
N ILE A 21 -3.37 14.85 -10.32
CA ILE A 21 -2.19 13.98 -10.50
C ILE A 21 -2.45 12.88 -11.52
N SER A 22 -3.65 12.28 -11.51
CA SER A 22 -4.05 11.29 -12.52
C SER A 22 -4.09 11.89 -13.92
N ASP A 23 -4.77 13.03 -14.09
CA ASP A 23 -4.89 13.74 -15.36
C ASP A 23 -3.50 14.11 -15.89
N TRP A 24 -2.62 14.63 -15.04
CA TRP A 24 -1.24 14.91 -15.40
C TRP A 24 -0.50 13.65 -15.90
N ALA A 25 -0.64 12.52 -15.22
CA ALA A 25 0.01 11.27 -15.62
C ALA A 25 -0.48 10.76 -17.00
N ILE A 26 -1.78 10.91 -17.26
CA ILE A 26 -2.42 10.56 -18.53
C ILE A 26 -1.94 11.50 -19.65
N ASP A 27 -1.95 12.81 -19.41
CA ASP A 27 -1.55 13.85 -20.37
C ASP A 27 -0.08 13.73 -20.76
N GLN A 28 0.78 13.35 -19.82
CA GLN A 28 2.20 13.06 -20.09
C GLN A 28 2.42 11.71 -20.78
N LYS A 29 1.37 10.92 -21.02
CA LYS A 29 1.40 9.62 -21.71
C LYS A 29 2.39 8.64 -21.07
N PHE A 30 2.40 8.57 -19.74
CA PHE A 30 3.20 7.54 -19.07
C PHE A 30 2.72 6.14 -19.46
N LYS A 31 3.63 5.17 -19.37
CA LYS A 31 3.37 3.77 -19.76
C LYS A 31 2.33 3.10 -18.87
N ASP A 32 2.39 3.40 -17.58
CA ASP A 32 1.50 2.91 -16.54
C ASP A 32 1.70 3.70 -15.24
N ALA A 33 0.76 3.54 -14.30
CA ALA A 33 0.85 4.03 -12.93
C ALA A 33 0.84 2.89 -11.93
N ILE A 34 1.70 2.98 -10.91
CA ILE A 34 1.73 2.04 -9.80
C ILE A 34 1.42 2.82 -8.53
N LEU A 35 0.30 2.48 -7.89
CA LEU A 35 -0.13 3.08 -6.64
C LEU A 35 0.25 2.15 -5.48
N ILE A 36 0.77 2.73 -4.40
CA ILE A 36 1.19 1.96 -3.22
C ILE A 36 0.31 2.39 -2.06
N GLY A 37 -0.39 1.42 -1.47
CA GLY A 37 -1.23 1.63 -0.29
C GLY A 37 -1.00 0.54 0.76
N GLY A 38 -1.93 0.41 1.69
CA GLY A 38 -1.95 -0.68 2.65
C GLY A 38 -3.39 -1.17 2.87
N LEU A 39 -3.52 -2.43 3.25
CA LEU A 39 -4.77 -3.01 3.72
C LEU A 39 -4.63 -3.38 5.18
N ASP A 40 -5.71 -3.22 5.93
CA ASP A 40 -5.72 -3.66 7.32
C ASP A 40 -5.61 -5.19 7.37
N SER A 41 -4.57 -5.66 8.06
CA SER A 41 -4.26 -7.08 8.25
C SER A 41 -5.41 -7.89 8.88
N ALA A 42 -6.34 -7.26 9.59
CA ALA A 42 -7.54 -7.90 10.11
C ALA A 42 -8.43 -8.50 9.00
N TYR A 43 -8.35 -7.98 7.79
CA TYR A 43 -9.09 -8.49 6.63
C TYR A 43 -8.36 -9.58 5.84
N LYS A 44 -7.18 -10.03 6.30
CA LYS A 44 -6.42 -11.07 5.62
C LYS A 44 -7.12 -12.43 5.75
N GLN A 45 -7.75 -12.86 4.66
CA GLN A 45 -8.41 -14.17 4.57
C GLN A 45 -7.56 -15.23 3.85
N THR A 46 -6.60 -14.80 3.04
CA THR A 46 -5.74 -15.68 2.24
C THR A 46 -4.37 -15.86 2.88
N LYS A 47 -3.60 -16.83 2.37
CA LYS A 47 -2.18 -17.00 2.77
C LYS A 47 -1.28 -15.91 2.21
N GLU A 48 -1.76 -15.11 1.27
CA GLU A 48 -0.97 -14.10 0.57
C GLU A 48 -0.84 -12.83 1.43
N ASP A 49 0.36 -12.29 1.50
CA ASP A 49 0.68 -11.13 2.35
C ASP A 49 0.30 -9.77 1.69
N TYR A 50 -0.28 -9.82 0.50
CA TYR A 50 -0.69 -8.64 -0.27
C TYR A 50 -1.68 -9.03 -1.36
N CYS A 51 -2.40 -8.03 -1.88
CA CYS A 51 -3.20 -8.16 -3.08
C CYS A 51 -2.98 -6.96 -4.01
N VAL A 52 -3.62 -7.00 -5.17
CA VAL A 52 -3.55 -5.93 -6.17
C VAL A 52 -4.93 -5.51 -6.64
N VAL A 53 -5.05 -4.26 -7.10
CA VAL A 53 -6.25 -3.73 -7.75
C VAL A 53 -5.81 -3.11 -9.08
N PRO A 54 -5.91 -3.85 -10.19
CA PRO A 54 -5.57 -3.32 -11.51
C PRO A 54 -6.75 -2.56 -12.11
N THR A 55 -6.46 -1.60 -12.99
CA THR A 55 -7.43 -1.12 -13.98
C THR A 55 -7.64 -2.16 -15.08
N GLY A 56 -8.73 -2.04 -15.84
CA GLY A 56 -9.02 -2.87 -17.01
C GLY A 56 -7.83 -2.93 -17.97
N ALA A 57 -7.26 -1.77 -18.31
CA ALA A 57 -6.08 -1.62 -19.16
C ALA A 57 -4.80 -2.28 -18.62
N TYR A 58 -4.76 -2.66 -17.34
CA TYR A 58 -3.62 -3.32 -16.69
C TYR A 58 -3.83 -4.84 -16.49
N LEU A 59 -5.00 -5.41 -16.77
CA LEU A 59 -5.33 -6.81 -16.46
C LEU A 59 -4.35 -7.83 -17.03
N ASP A 60 -3.81 -7.63 -18.23
CA ASP A 60 -2.83 -8.56 -18.80
C ASP A 60 -1.48 -8.53 -18.06
N ARG A 61 -1.11 -7.35 -17.55
CA ARG A 61 0.15 -7.13 -16.83
C ARG A 61 0.06 -7.52 -15.36
N VAL A 62 -1.14 -7.59 -14.78
CA VAL A 62 -1.32 -7.93 -13.34
C VAL A 62 -0.71 -9.29 -12.97
N LYS A 63 -0.65 -10.22 -13.93
CA LYS A 63 -0.03 -11.56 -13.78
C LYS A 63 1.45 -11.49 -13.38
N LEU A 64 2.13 -10.38 -13.67
CA LEU A 64 3.53 -10.13 -13.27
C LEU A 64 3.70 -10.10 -11.75
N PHE A 65 2.68 -9.65 -11.02
CA PHE A 65 2.73 -9.61 -9.56
C PHE A 65 2.60 -11.01 -8.95
N LYS A 66 1.84 -11.92 -9.57
CA LYS A 66 1.48 -13.22 -8.96
C LYS A 66 0.82 -12.99 -7.60
N ALA A 67 -0.19 -12.12 -7.58
CA ALA A 67 -0.98 -11.78 -6.41
C ALA A 67 -2.47 -12.02 -6.71
N PRO A 68 -3.29 -12.27 -5.68
CA PRO A 68 -4.73 -12.22 -5.84
C PRO A 68 -5.18 -10.79 -6.14
N ILE A 69 -6.20 -10.66 -6.98
CA ILE A 69 -6.93 -9.41 -7.12
C ILE A 69 -7.82 -9.26 -5.88
N LEU A 70 -7.98 -8.03 -5.38
CA LEU A 70 -8.81 -7.75 -4.21
C LEU A 70 -10.22 -8.34 -4.37
N GLU A 71 -10.70 -9.01 -3.31
CA GLU A 71 -11.99 -9.71 -3.33
C GLU A 71 -13.18 -8.73 -3.32
N PRO A 72 -14.33 -9.12 -3.91
CA PRO A 72 -15.58 -8.35 -3.82
C PRO A 72 -16.06 -8.32 -2.37
N GLY A 73 -15.73 -7.27 -1.62
CA GLY A 73 -16.06 -7.12 -0.20
C GLY A 73 -15.10 -6.21 0.55
N LEU A 74 -13.87 -6.07 0.03
CA LEU A 74 -12.93 -5.06 0.50
C LEU A 74 -12.98 -3.85 -0.42
N LEU A 75 -13.12 -2.67 0.17
CA LEU A 75 -13.19 -1.41 -0.55
C LEU A 75 -11.88 -0.65 -0.40
N VAL A 76 -11.39 -0.15 -1.52
CA VAL A 76 -10.31 0.83 -1.55
C VAL A 76 -10.93 2.21 -1.38
N TYR A 77 -10.37 3.05 -0.50
CA TYR A 77 -10.86 4.40 -0.23
C TYR A 77 -9.74 5.44 -0.32
N GLY A 78 -10.12 6.72 -0.23
CA GLY A 78 -9.20 7.85 -0.21
C GLY A 78 -8.62 8.20 -1.59
N PRO A 79 -7.46 8.88 -1.65
CA PRO A 79 -6.91 9.41 -2.90
C PRO A 79 -6.59 8.28 -3.88
N LEU A 80 -6.17 7.13 -3.37
CA LEU A 80 -5.80 5.96 -4.17
C LEU A 80 -7.01 5.41 -4.95
N ALA A 81 -8.21 5.40 -4.35
CA ALA A 81 -9.43 4.98 -5.03
C ALA A 81 -9.83 5.97 -6.13
N ILE A 82 -9.70 7.27 -5.84
CA ILE A 82 -10.01 8.33 -6.80
C ILE A 82 -9.08 8.24 -8.00
N MET A 83 -7.78 8.06 -7.76
CA MET A 83 -6.80 7.90 -8.84
C MET A 83 -7.06 6.65 -9.68
N LEU A 84 -7.31 5.49 -9.06
CA LEU A 84 -7.65 4.26 -9.77
C LEU A 84 -8.89 4.45 -10.65
N ASN A 85 -9.93 5.10 -10.13
CA ASN A 85 -11.16 5.35 -10.86
C ASN A 85 -10.91 6.29 -12.06
N GLU A 86 -10.13 7.36 -11.86
CA GLU A 86 -9.79 8.27 -12.96
C GLU A 86 -8.98 7.56 -14.06
N PHE A 87 -8.03 6.69 -13.69
CA PHE A 87 -7.29 5.87 -14.65
C PHE A 87 -8.19 4.86 -15.36
N GLU A 88 -9.13 4.22 -14.66
CA GLU A 88 -10.10 3.29 -15.26
C GLU A 88 -10.97 3.97 -16.31
N ILE A 89 -11.53 5.15 -16.00
CA ILE A 89 -12.38 5.92 -16.92
C ILE A 89 -11.65 6.30 -18.21
N HIS A 90 -10.33 6.51 -18.13
CA HIS A 90 -9.49 6.90 -19.27
C HIS A 90 -8.78 5.72 -19.95
N ASP A 91 -9.13 4.48 -19.61
CA ASP A 91 -8.45 3.26 -20.12
C ASP A 91 -6.92 3.32 -19.92
N PHE A 92 -6.48 3.96 -18.84
CA PHE A 92 -5.07 4.14 -18.52
C PHE A 92 -4.56 2.95 -17.70
N PRO A 93 -3.44 2.30 -18.09
CA PRO A 93 -2.91 1.16 -17.35
C PRO A 93 -2.42 1.56 -15.96
N ALA A 94 -3.10 1.10 -14.91
CA ALA A 94 -2.69 1.35 -13.54
C ALA A 94 -2.93 0.14 -12.64
N VAL A 95 -2.16 0.04 -11.56
CA VAL A 95 -2.35 -0.99 -10.54
C VAL A 95 -2.03 -0.47 -9.16
N ALA A 96 -2.89 -0.76 -8.19
CA ALA A 96 -2.57 -0.58 -6.78
C ALA A 96 -1.98 -1.86 -6.18
N VAL A 97 -0.89 -1.72 -5.44
CA VAL A 97 -0.22 -2.79 -4.69
C VAL A 97 -0.49 -2.57 -3.22
N LEU A 98 -1.21 -3.52 -2.61
CA LEU A 98 -1.79 -3.38 -1.29
C LEU A 98 -1.31 -4.51 -0.36
N PRO A 99 -0.14 -4.38 0.29
CA PRO A 99 0.26 -5.27 1.37
C PRO A 99 -0.70 -5.15 2.55
N TYR A 100 -0.94 -6.29 3.22
CA TYR A 100 -1.58 -6.27 4.53
C TYR A 100 -0.59 -5.69 5.55
N ALA A 101 -1.06 -4.73 6.33
CA ALA A 101 -0.27 -3.95 7.27
C ALA A 101 -1.05 -3.76 8.58
N GLU A 102 -0.31 -3.51 9.66
CA GLU A 102 -0.89 -3.13 10.94
C GLU A 102 -1.43 -1.68 10.88
N PRO A 103 -2.76 -1.44 10.98
CA PRO A 103 -3.31 -0.09 10.87
C PRO A 103 -2.92 0.84 12.03
N ALA A 104 -2.61 0.29 13.21
CA ALA A 104 -2.33 1.09 14.40
C ALA A 104 -0.93 1.71 14.43
N ARG A 105 -0.05 1.36 13.49
CA ARG A 105 1.33 1.86 13.45
C ARG A 105 1.90 1.86 12.02
N ALA A 106 3.02 2.55 11.84
CA ALA A 106 3.83 2.37 10.64
C ALA A 106 4.33 0.92 10.53
N ASP A 107 4.23 0.35 9.33
CA ASP A 107 4.65 -1.02 9.02
C ASP A 107 5.70 -1.03 7.88
N PRO A 108 7.00 -0.86 8.21
CA PRO A 108 8.07 -0.91 7.21
C PRO A 108 8.20 -2.28 6.54
N ALA A 109 7.73 -3.37 7.17
CA ALA A 109 7.77 -4.70 6.57
C ALA A 109 6.78 -4.81 5.40
N ALA A 110 5.57 -4.27 5.58
CA ALA A 110 4.57 -4.16 4.53
C ALA A 110 5.08 -3.29 3.36
N ALA A 111 5.70 -2.13 3.65
CA ALA A 111 6.31 -1.28 2.62
C ALA A 111 7.44 -2.00 1.86
N ALA A 112 8.32 -2.70 2.57
CA ALA A 112 9.38 -3.51 1.96
C ALA A 112 8.82 -4.62 1.07
N LEU A 113 7.70 -5.24 1.47
CA LEU A 113 7.00 -6.23 0.65
C LEU A 113 6.50 -5.61 -0.65
N ALA A 114 5.79 -4.48 -0.60
CA ALA A 114 5.29 -3.80 -1.79
C ALA A 114 6.43 -3.45 -2.76
N ILE A 115 7.51 -2.84 -2.27
CA ILE A 115 8.67 -2.46 -3.09
C ILE A 115 9.32 -3.69 -3.74
N ARG A 116 9.49 -4.80 -3.00
CA ARG A 116 10.03 -6.05 -3.57
C ARG A 116 9.15 -6.59 -4.68
N LYS A 117 7.82 -6.57 -4.52
CA LYS A 117 6.88 -7.06 -5.53
C LYS A 117 6.90 -6.20 -6.78
N ILE A 118 6.90 -4.88 -6.63
CA ILE A 118 7.02 -3.92 -7.74
C ILE A 118 8.35 -4.10 -8.46
N SER A 119 9.46 -4.15 -7.71
CA SER A 119 10.80 -4.33 -8.26
C SER A 119 10.92 -5.62 -9.07
N LYS A 120 10.30 -6.71 -8.60
CA LYS A 120 10.24 -7.97 -9.34
C LYS A 120 9.38 -7.88 -10.60
N ALA A 121 8.21 -7.24 -10.53
CA ALA A 121 7.29 -7.10 -11.66
C ALA A 121 7.87 -6.23 -12.80
N TYR A 122 8.64 -5.19 -12.44
CA TYR A 122 9.23 -4.23 -13.37
C TYR A 122 10.72 -4.42 -13.63
N ASN A 123 11.32 -5.45 -13.02
CA ASN A 123 12.75 -5.77 -13.10
C ASN A 123 13.66 -4.60 -12.65
N PHE A 124 13.27 -3.92 -11.57
CA PHE A 124 14.09 -2.91 -10.91
C PHE A 124 15.01 -3.56 -9.85
N ASN A 125 16.18 -2.97 -9.65
CA ASN A 125 17.09 -3.37 -8.58
C ASN A 125 17.00 -2.36 -7.42
N VAL A 126 16.07 -2.59 -6.49
CA VAL A 126 15.86 -1.75 -5.31
C VAL A 126 16.17 -2.54 -4.05
N GLU A 127 17.14 -2.07 -3.27
CA GLU A 127 17.47 -2.64 -1.97
C GLU A 127 16.49 -2.17 -0.90
N VAL A 128 15.97 -3.11 -0.10
CA VAL A 128 15.00 -2.83 0.98
C VAL A 128 15.56 -3.14 2.37
N THR A 129 16.88 -3.25 2.48
CA THR A 129 17.56 -3.70 3.71
C THR A 129 17.25 -2.79 4.90
N ASP A 130 17.21 -1.48 4.69
CA ASP A 130 16.95 -0.53 5.78
C ASP A 130 15.50 -0.59 6.25
N LEU A 131 14.52 -0.72 5.35
CA LEU A 131 13.12 -0.97 5.72
C LEU A 131 12.96 -2.25 6.56
N VAL A 132 13.73 -3.29 6.25
CA VAL A 132 13.72 -4.55 7.02
C VAL A 132 14.37 -4.38 8.40
N LYS A 133 15.42 -3.57 8.52
CA LYS A 133 16.02 -3.22 9.82
C LYS A 133 15.05 -2.42 10.67
N ASP A 134 14.39 -1.42 10.08
CA ASP A 134 13.42 -0.57 10.76
C ASP A 134 12.21 -1.37 11.25
N ALA A 135 11.70 -2.30 10.44
CA ALA A 135 10.64 -3.21 10.87
C ALA A 135 11.03 -4.00 12.13
N LYS A 136 12.25 -4.56 12.17
CA LYS A 136 12.76 -5.30 13.34
C LYS A 136 12.93 -4.39 14.56
N PHE A 137 13.30 -3.13 14.36
CA PHE A 137 13.41 -2.16 15.44
C PHE A 137 12.04 -1.85 16.05
N ILE A 138 11.05 -1.51 15.21
CA ILE A 138 9.67 -1.21 15.64
C ILE A 138 9.04 -2.41 16.35
N GLU A 139 9.28 -3.63 15.86
CA GLU A 139 8.79 -4.87 16.48
C GLU A 139 9.36 -5.07 17.89
N ARG A 140 10.68 -4.88 18.06
CA ARG A 140 11.33 -5.00 19.38
C ARG A 140 10.81 -3.96 20.39
N GLU A 141 10.64 -2.72 19.96
CA GLU A 141 10.09 -1.66 20.81
C GLU A 141 8.67 -1.99 21.28
N PHE A 142 7.86 -2.57 20.40
CA PHE A 142 6.50 -2.98 20.72
C PHE A 142 6.45 -4.15 21.70
N ASP A 143 7.31 -5.16 21.51
CA ASP A 143 7.44 -6.30 22.41
C ASP A 143 7.87 -5.88 23.83
N GLN A 144 8.74 -4.89 23.95
CA GLN A 144 9.15 -4.36 25.24
C GLN A 144 8.00 -3.64 25.95
N LYS A 145 7.31 -2.74 25.24
CA LYS A 145 6.17 -1.98 25.79
C LYS A 145 5.03 -2.92 26.21
N SER A 146 4.67 -3.89 25.38
CA SER A 146 3.59 -4.84 25.69
C SER A 146 3.90 -5.68 26.93
N ARG A 147 5.15 -6.14 27.11
CA ARG A 147 5.60 -6.85 28.31
C ARG A 147 5.51 -5.99 29.58
N LEU A 148 5.91 -4.71 29.50
CA LEU A 148 5.83 -3.77 30.62
C LEU A 148 4.37 -3.49 31.03
N THR A 149 3.49 -3.26 30.05
CA THR A 149 2.06 -3.07 30.30
C THR A 149 1.44 -4.30 30.95
N ARG A 150 1.75 -5.51 30.47
CA ARG A 150 1.25 -6.76 31.05
C ARG A 150 1.71 -6.96 32.49
N LYS A 151 2.99 -6.69 32.79
CA LYS A 151 3.54 -6.76 34.16
C LYS A 151 2.88 -5.74 35.09
N SER A 152 2.60 -4.53 34.60
CA SER A 152 1.97 -3.47 35.39
C SER A 152 0.52 -3.80 35.72
N LEU A 153 -0.24 -4.34 34.76
CA LEU A 153 -1.61 -4.81 34.98
C LEU A 153 -1.64 -5.96 36.00
N GLN A 154 -0.75 -6.96 35.88
CA GLN A 154 -0.68 -8.06 36.85
C GLN A 154 -0.40 -7.60 38.28
N ARG A 155 0.38 -6.53 38.48
CA ARG A 155 0.64 -5.95 39.80
C ARG A 155 -0.52 -5.11 40.35
N MET A 156 -1.42 -4.64 39.48
CA MET A 156 -2.56 -3.82 39.88
C MET A 156 -3.76 -4.65 40.32
N TYR A 157 -3.85 -5.88 39.81
CA TYR A 157 -4.90 -6.86 40.14
C TYR A 157 -4.43 -7.96 41.12
N ALA A 158 -3.24 -7.82 41.70
CA ALA A 158 -2.69 -8.70 42.74
C ALA A 158 -2.67 -7.96 44.08
#